data_AF-S9UJR0-F1
#
_entry.id   AF-S9UJR0-F1
#
_cell.length_a   1.000
_cell.length_b   1.000
_cell.length_c   1.000
_cell.angle_alpha   90.00
_cell.angle_beta   90.00
_cell.angle_gamma   90.00
#
_symmetry.space_group_name_H-M   'P 1'
#
loop_
_entity.id
_entity.type
_entity.pdbx_description
1 polymer ?
#
loop_
_entity_poly.entity_id
_entity_poly.type
_entity_poly.pdbx_seq_one_letter_code
_entity_poly.pdbx_strand_id
1 'polypeptide(L)'
;MRKGLTTPLSQASLHTKSVVSLAYSEKYNTLISSALDNRVKMLVLDGGEIHCINTKKFDDPVTCVSLHPESKEFAVGCTSGALKVFKLKENTPTSEQQALEEAGLVERKLTKDEILQKKMGTIQQNLSTFQYGKAMKSALYARNTDVLMSTIEELLRRGTLHVALSNQNDRSIVQIVRFATLHVDKPQFTDTMMAVFDVITNIYGPVVSTSSFLHRELLIAQRKIAESIAVLNQMERSMGIMELLLNSSNF
;
A
#
# COMPACT_ATOMS: atom_id res chain seq x y z
N MET A 1 4.86 25.86 -43.51
CA MET A 1 5.04 27.16 -42.83
C MET A 1 4.45 27.07 -41.43
N ARG A 2 5.25 27.21 -40.36
CA ARG A 2 4.71 27.32 -39.00
C ARG A 2 3.97 28.66 -38.89
N LYS A 3 2.63 28.63 -38.92
CA LYS A 3 1.80 29.82 -38.67
C LYS A 3 2.10 30.30 -37.24
N GLY A 4 2.26 31.62 -37.06
CA GLY A 4 2.76 32.24 -35.83
C GLY A 4 1.91 32.01 -34.57
N LEU A 5 2.47 32.38 -33.41
CA LEU A 5 1.96 32.23 -32.04
C LEU A 5 0.65 33.01 -31.78
N THR A 6 -0.46 32.62 -32.41
CA THR A 6 -1.69 33.45 -32.37
C THR A 6 -2.69 33.05 -31.28
N THR A 7 -2.62 31.83 -30.73
CA THR A 7 -3.44 31.42 -29.56
C THR A 7 -2.69 30.43 -28.67
N PRO A 8 -2.66 30.61 -27.34
CA PRO A 8 -2.15 29.58 -26.43
C PRO A 8 -3.08 28.35 -26.48
N LEU A 9 -2.50 27.16 -26.61
CA LEU A 9 -3.26 25.91 -26.63
C LEU A 9 -3.91 25.64 -25.27
N SER A 10 -3.17 25.88 -24.19
CA SER A 10 -3.65 25.69 -22.81
C SER A 10 -2.87 26.52 -21.81
N GLN A 11 -3.54 26.90 -20.72
CA GLN A 11 -3.00 27.71 -19.63
C GLN A 11 -3.40 27.09 -18.30
N ALA A 12 -2.41 26.79 -17.44
CA ALA A 12 -2.65 26.23 -16.12
C ALA A 12 -1.74 26.89 -15.06
N SER A 13 -2.32 27.27 -13.92
CA SER A 13 -1.59 27.84 -12.77
C SER A 13 -1.26 26.74 -11.76
N LEU A 14 -0.20 25.98 -12.04
CA LEU A 14 0.16 24.81 -11.22
C LEU A 14 1.08 25.14 -10.04
N HIS A 15 1.81 26.25 -10.08
CA HIS A 15 2.77 26.63 -9.04
C HIS A 15 2.25 27.83 -8.24
N THR A 16 2.67 27.92 -6.97
CA THR A 16 2.30 29.05 -6.10
C THR A 16 3.24 30.24 -6.26
N LYS A 17 4.42 30.02 -6.83
CA LYS A 17 5.42 31.05 -7.13
C LYS A 17 5.87 30.93 -8.59
N SER A 18 6.65 31.91 -9.04
CA SER A 18 7.17 31.98 -10.40
C SER A 18 7.89 30.69 -10.81
N VAL A 19 7.52 30.19 -11.99
CA VAL A 19 8.21 29.11 -12.68
C VAL A 19 9.51 29.66 -13.24
N VAL A 20 10.63 29.01 -12.93
CA VAL A 20 11.98 29.49 -13.28
C VAL A 20 12.55 28.75 -14.48
N SER A 21 12.24 27.46 -14.61
CA SER A 21 12.80 26.60 -15.66
C SER A 21 11.82 25.50 -16.05
N LEU A 22 11.90 25.11 -17.31
CA LEU A 22 11.09 24.09 -17.96
C LEU A 22 12.00 23.18 -18.78
N ALA A 23 11.77 21.87 -18.73
CA ALA A 23 12.43 20.87 -19.58
C ALA A 23 11.39 19.92 -20.16
N TYR A 24 11.60 19.44 -21.38
CA TYR A 24 10.66 18.58 -22.09
C TYR A 24 11.30 17.26 -22.50
N SER A 25 10.55 16.17 -22.33
CA SER A 25 10.87 14.82 -22.76
C SER A 25 10.02 14.44 -23.96
N GLU A 26 10.66 14.14 -25.09
CA GLU A 26 9.94 13.60 -26.26
C GLU A 26 9.48 12.16 -26.04
N LYS A 27 10.28 11.33 -25.35
CA LYS A 27 10.03 9.89 -25.18
C LYS A 27 8.73 9.60 -24.43
N TYR A 28 8.45 10.39 -23.39
CA TYR A 28 7.29 10.18 -22.51
C TYR A 28 6.23 11.28 -22.62
N ASN A 29 6.39 12.23 -23.55
CA ASN A 29 5.52 13.41 -23.66
C ASN A 29 5.34 14.12 -22.29
N THR A 30 6.43 14.19 -21.52
CA THR A 30 6.44 14.76 -20.16
C THR A 30 7.15 16.10 -20.16
N LEU A 31 6.53 17.09 -19.52
CA LEU A 31 7.08 18.40 -19.26
C LEU A 31 7.43 18.51 -17.77
N ILE A 32 8.67 18.90 -17.46
CA ILE A 32 9.11 19.14 -16.10
C ILE A 32 9.16 20.65 -15.88
N SER A 33 8.44 21.12 -14.87
CA SER A 33 8.44 22.53 -14.44
C SER A 33 9.04 22.66 -13.05
N SER A 34 9.96 23.62 -12.89
CA SER A 34 10.54 23.98 -11.60
C SER A 34 10.20 25.41 -11.22
N ALA A 35 9.85 25.64 -9.96
CA ALA A 35 9.51 26.96 -9.46
C ALA A 35 10.19 27.30 -8.12
N LEU A 36 10.11 28.58 -7.75
CA LEU A 36 10.62 29.11 -6.47
C LEU A 36 9.80 28.66 -5.25
N ASP A 37 8.76 27.85 -5.44
CA ASP A 37 7.96 27.20 -4.38
C ASP A 37 8.63 25.93 -3.83
N ASN A 38 9.90 25.72 -4.19
CA ASN A 38 10.73 24.57 -3.86
C ASN A 38 10.12 23.26 -4.39
N ARG A 39 9.37 23.32 -5.49
CA ARG A 39 8.76 22.15 -6.10
C ARG A 39 9.17 21.99 -7.56
N VAL A 40 9.41 20.74 -7.91
CA VAL A 40 9.50 20.30 -9.31
C VAL A 40 8.27 19.47 -9.60
N LYS A 41 7.50 19.86 -10.62
CA LYS A 41 6.32 19.17 -11.09
C LYS A 41 6.60 18.49 -12.41
N MET A 42 6.13 17.26 -12.56
CA MET A 42 6.12 16.53 -13.82
C MET A 42 4.70 16.51 -14.36
N LEU A 43 4.55 16.96 -15.59
CA LEU A 43 3.29 17.23 -16.25
C LEU A 43 3.23 16.38 -17.52
N VAL A 44 2.05 15.84 -17.84
CA VAL A 44 1.79 15.25 -19.16
C VAL A 44 0.86 16.16 -19.95
N LEU A 45 1.13 16.23 -21.24
CA LEU A 45 0.39 17.01 -22.22
C LEU A 45 -0.53 16.08 -23.00
N ASP A 46 -1.76 15.88 -22.52
CA ASP A 46 -2.75 15.05 -23.20
C ASP A 46 -3.79 15.93 -23.90
N GLY A 47 -3.76 15.98 -25.22
CA GLY A 47 -4.84 16.56 -26.05
C GLY A 47 -5.17 18.04 -25.84
N GLY A 48 -4.37 18.77 -25.04
CA GLY A 48 -4.62 20.17 -24.67
C GLY A 48 -4.73 20.39 -23.17
N GLU A 49 -4.95 19.36 -22.35
CA GLU A 49 -4.97 19.50 -20.89
C GLU A 49 -3.60 19.17 -20.29
N ILE A 50 -3.22 19.93 -19.25
CA ILE A 50 -1.95 19.75 -18.54
C ILE A 50 -2.26 19.06 -17.21
N HIS A 51 -1.93 17.78 -17.10
CA HIS A 51 -2.12 17.01 -15.87
C HIS A 51 -0.82 16.85 -15.11
N CYS A 52 -0.86 17.11 -13.80
CA CYS A 52 0.30 16.92 -12.93
C CYS A 52 0.36 15.47 -12.44
N ILE A 53 1.36 14.72 -12.91
CA ILE A 53 1.59 13.33 -12.49
C ILE A 53 2.27 13.29 -11.13
N ASN A 54 3.34 14.08 -10.98
CA ASN A 54 4.20 13.97 -9.80
C ASN A 54 4.69 15.34 -9.36
N THR A 55 4.88 15.50 -8.05
CA THR A 55 5.44 16.70 -7.45
C THR A 55 6.51 16.28 -6.45
N LYS A 56 7.72 16.78 -6.64
CA LYS A 56 8.81 16.59 -5.70
C LYS A 56 9.13 17.89 -4.98
N LYS A 57 9.09 17.86 -3.65
CA LYS A 57 9.47 19.00 -2.80
C LYS A 57 10.98 18.95 -2.51
N PHE A 58 11.59 20.11 -2.54
CA PHE A 58 12.98 20.37 -2.18
C PHE A 58 13.02 21.28 -0.95
N ASP A 59 14.14 21.25 -0.23
CA ASP A 59 14.35 22.12 0.93
C ASP A 59 14.60 23.56 0.49
N ASP A 60 15.33 23.71 -0.61
CA ASP A 60 15.69 25.00 -1.21
C ASP A 60 14.90 25.28 -2.50
N PRO A 61 14.68 26.56 -2.85
CA PRO A 61 14.11 26.95 -4.13
C PRO A 61 14.93 26.42 -5.31
N VAL A 62 14.22 25.93 -6.33
CA VAL A 62 14.83 25.37 -7.52
C VAL A 62 14.96 26.45 -8.58
N THR A 63 16.17 26.65 -9.08
CA THR A 63 16.50 27.68 -10.07
C THR A 63 16.58 27.11 -11.49
N CYS A 64 17.02 25.87 -11.64
CA CYS A 64 17.13 25.24 -12.95
C CYS A 64 16.83 23.75 -12.90
N VAL A 65 16.31 23.26 -14.01
CA VAL A 65 16.06 21.83 -14.26
C VAL A 65 16.61 21.50 -15.64
N SER A 66 17.25 20.34 -15.75
CA SER A 66 17.70 19.79 -17.03
C SER A 66 17.36 18.31 -17.09
N LEU A 67 16.88 17.86 -18.24
CA LEU A 67 16.50 16.47 -18.48
C LEU A 67 17.51 15.83 -19.44
N HIS A 68 17.92 14.60 -19.14
CA HIS A 68 18.73 13.80 -20.05
C HIS A 68 17.93 13.44 -21.31
N PRO A 69 18.51 13.43 -22.52
CA PRO A 69 17.79 13.13 -23.77
C PRO A 69 17.05 11.77 -23.73
N GLU A 70 17.69 10.72 -23.20
CA GLU A 70 17.06 9.41 -22.97
C GLU A 70 15.96 9.38 -21.87
N SER A 71 15.73 10.51 -21.19
CA SER A 71 14.76 10.66 -20.09
C SER A 71 14.96 9.69 -18.91
N LYS A 72 16.18 9.16 -18.75
CA LYS A 72 16.57 8.29 -17.63
C LYS A 72 16.92 9.07 -16.37
N GLU A 73 17.40 10.29 -16.52
CA GLU A 73 17.89 11.13 -15.43
C GLU A 73 17.50 12.59 -15.62
N PHE A 74 17.32 13.31 -14.52
CA PHE A 74 17.17 14.75 -14.52
C PHE A 74 18.01 15.39 -13.42
N ALA A 75 18.56 16.55 -13.72
CA ALA A 75 19.34 17.36 -12.80
C ALA A 75 18.53 18.57 -12.34
N VAL A 76 18.71 18.94 -11.07
CA VAL A 76 18.04 20.06 -10.42
C VAL A 76 19.10 20.91 -9.73
N GLY A 77 19.12 22.20 -10.02
CA GLY A 77 19.94 23.19 -9.32
C GLY A 77 19.11 23.97 -8.29
N CYS A 78 19.61 24.07 -7.07
CA CYS A 78 18.99 24.83 -5.99
C CYS A 78 19.71 26.17 -5.75
N THR A 79 19.02 27.13 -5.14
CA THR A 79 19.62 28.43 -4.73
C THR A 79 20.75 28.30 -3.72
N SER A 80 20.79 27.22 -2.93
CA SER A 80 21.86 26.93 -1.97
C SER A 80 23.18 26.52 -2.63
N GLY A 81 23.22 26.41 -3.97
CA GLY A 81 24.36 25.88 -4.70
C GLY A 81 24.40 24.35 -4.74
N ALA A 82 23.43 23.68 -4.10
CA ALA A 82 23.29 22.23 -4.20
C ALA A 82 22.77 21.83 -5.59
N LEU A 83 23.46 20.87 -6.21
CA LEU A 83 23.03 20.23 -7.45
C LEU A 83 22.64 18.78 -7.15
N LYS A 84 21.42 18.40 -7.49
CA LYS A 84 20.87 17.07 -7.25
C LYS A 84 20.49 16.41 -8.57
N VAL A 85 21.05 15.23 -8.83
CA VAL A 85 20.71 14.40 -9.99
C VAL A 85 19.81 13.25 -9.54
N PHE A 86 18.74 13.00 -10.28
CA PHE A 86 17.77 11.96 -9.98
C PHE A 86 17.62 11.02 -11.17
N LYS A 87 17.65 9.73 -10.89
CA LYS A 87 17.23 8.68 -11.83
C LYS A 87 15.70 8.59 -11.84
N LEU A 88 15.10 8.71 -13.03
CA LEU A 88 13.71 8.37 -13.27
C LEU A 88 13.61 6.84 -13.29
N LYS A 89 12.91 6.28 -12.31
CA LYS A 89 12.58 4.85 -12.34
C LYS A 89 11.39 4.65 -13.26
N GLU A 90 11.56 3.86 -14.30
CA GLU A 90 10.44 3.29 -15.04
C GLU A 90 9.70 2.33 -14.10
N ASN A 91 8.36 2.37 -14.09
CA ASN A 91 7.52 1.41 -13.35
C ASN A 91 7.54 0.01 -13.98
N THR A 92 8.55 -0.32 -14.78
CA THR A 92 8.83 -1.70 -15.19
C THR A 92 9.53 -2.40 -14.03
N PRO A 93 8.98 -3.49 -13.47
CA PRO A 93 9.75 -4.32 -12.58
C PRO A 93 10.90 -4.93 -13.40
N THR A 94 12.13 -4.65 -12.99
CA THR A 94 13.36 -5.43 -13.26
C THR A 94 14.06 -5.21 -14.61
N SER A 95 15.32 -4.74 -14.55
CA SER A 95 16.43 -5.19 -15.45
C SER A 95 17.78 -4.50 -15.13
N GLU A 96 18.18 -4.36 -13.87
CA GLU A 96 19.55 -3.92 -13.53
C GLU A 96 20.33 -4.92 -12.65
N GLN A 97 19.73 -6.06 -12.28
CA GLN A 97 20.39 -7.08 -11.46
C GLN A 97 21.08 -8.20 -12.26
N GLN A 98 20.93 -8.23 -13.59
CA GLN A 98 21.42 -9.36 -14.40
C GLN A 98 22.85 -9.19 -14.96
N ALA A 99 23.53 -8.06 -14.75
CA ALA A 99 24.87 -7.84 -15.29
C ALA A 99 26.04 -8.20 -14.35
N LEU A 100 25.78 -8.67 -13.12
CA LEU A 100 26.82 -9.07 -12.15
C LEU A 100 26.81 -10.56 -11.77
N GLU A 101 25.95 -11.39 -12.36
CA GLU A 101 25.80 -12.80 -11.97
C GLU A 101 26.69 -13.81 -12.75
N GLU A 102 27.51 -13.36 -13.71
CA GLU A 102 28.35 -14.28 -14.52
C GLU A 102 29.71 -14.64 -13.92
N ALA A 103 29.99 -14.30 -12.65
CA ALA A 103 31.18 -14.78 -11.95
C ALA A 103 30.78 -15.65 -10.75
N GLY A 104 30.81 -16.96 -10.95
CA GLY A 104 30.32 -17.97 -10.00
C GLY A 104 31.03 -18.01 -8.64
N LEU A 105 30.38 -18.74 -7.71
CA LEU A 105 30.65 -18.92 -6.28
C LEU A 105 30.19 -17.79 -5.34
N VAL A 106 28.90 -17.48 -5.35
CA VAL A 106 28.23 -16.91 -4.18
C VAL A 106 26.96 -17.71 -3.90
N GLU A 107 26.81 -18.18 -2.66
CA GLU A 107 25.58 -18.80 -2.18
C GLU A 107 24.38 -17.93 -2.57
N ARG A 108 23.50 -18.44 -3.43
CA ARG A 108 22.26 -17.76 -3.81
C ARG A 108 21.48 -17.46 -2.53
N LYS A 109 21.57 -16.21 -2.05
CA LYS A 109 20.60 -15.68 -1.08
C LYS A 109 19.26 -15.71 -1.79
N LEU A 110 18.46 -16.73 -1.50
CA LEU A 110 17.08 -16.86 -1.99
C LEU A 110 16.41 -15.50 -1.85
N THR A 111 15.84 -15.03 -2.95
CA THR A 111 15.09 -13.77 -2.93
C THR A 111 13.97 -13.87 -1.90
N LYS A 112 13.57 -12.74 -1.31
CA LYS A 112 12.50 -12.73 -0.30
C LYS A 112 11.23 -13.43 -0.82
N ASP A 113 10.96 -13.27 -2.12
CA ASP A 113 9.78 -13.81 -2.78
C ASP A 113 9.83 -15.34 -2.94
N GLU A 114 11.00 -15.92 -3.23
CA GLU A 114 11.17 -17.38 -3.28
C GLU A 114 11.00 -18.03 -1.91
N ILE A 115 11.46 -17.37 -0.84
CA ILE A 115 11.26 -17.84 0.53
C ILE A 115 9.77 -17.81 0.89
N LEU A 116 9.06 -16.76 0.49
CA LEU A 116 7.62 -16.64 0.70
C LEU A 116 6.85 -17.72 -0.06
N GLN A 117 7.18 -17.95 -1.33
CA GLN A 117 6.54 -19.01 -2.12
C GLN A 117 6.75 -20.40 -1.53
N LYS A 118 7.97 -20.72 -1.07
CA LYS A 118 8.22 -22.00 -0.38
C LYS A 118 7.42 -22.13 0.91
N LYS A 119 7.31 -21.07 1.71
CA LYS A 119 6.49 -21.06 2.93
C LYS A 119 4.99 -21.18 2.63
N MET A 120 4.51 -20.56 1.56
CA MET A 120 3.13 -20.71 1.11
C MET A 120 2.85 -22.13 0.62
N GLY A 121 3.80 -22.76 -0.08
CA GLY A 121 3.67 -24.14 -0.54
C GLY A 121 3.54 -25.14 0.60
N THR A 122 4.34 -25.01 1.66
CA THR A 122 4.21 -25.89 2.84
C THR A 122 2.88 -25.71 3.57
N ILE A 123 2.39 -24.47 3.64
CA ILE A 123 1.07 -24.17 4.21
C ILE A 123 -0.04 -24.78 3.35
N GLN A 124 0.02 -24.62 2.02
CA GLN A 124 -0.97 -25.20 1.10
C GLN A 124 -1.01 -26.73 1.19
N GLN A 125 0.14 -27.38 1.34
CA GLN A 125 0.22 -28.82 1.58
C GLN A 125 -0.46 -29.21 2.92
N ASN A 126 -0.30 -28.41 3.97
CA ASN A 126 -0.98 -28.65 5.24
C ASN A 126 -2.50 -28.43 5.14
N LEU A 127 -2.95 -27.49 4.29
CA LEU A 127 -4.37 -27.26 4.03
C LEU A 127 -5.00 -28.38 3.19
N SER A 128 -4.27 -28.94 2.21
CA SER A 128 -4.75 -30.08 1.41
C SER A 128 -4.77 -31.39 2.19
N THR A 129 -3.87 -31.56 3.16
CA THR A 129 -3.83 -32.72 4.06
C THR A 129 -4.74 -32.59 5.28
N PHE A 130 -5.67 -31.62 5.29
CA PHE A 130 -6.64 -31.36 6.36
C PHE A 130 -6.00 -31.03 7.73
N GLN A 131 -4.72 -30.64 7.76
CA GLN A 131 -4.00 -30.29 8.99
C GLN A 131 -4.10 -28.78 9.29
N TYR A 132 -5.32 -28.29 9.51
CA TYR A 132 -5.60 -26.85 9.67
C TYR A 132 -4.88 -26.21 10.86
N GLY A 133 -4.83 -26.90 12.00
CA GLY A 133 -4.15 -26.38 13.20
C GLY A 133 -2.64 -26.20 13.01
N LYS A 134 -2.00 -27.08 12.23
CA LYS A 134 -0.56 -26.95 11.89
C LYS A 134 -0.34 -25.86 10.85
N ALA A 135 -1.20 -25.79 9.83
CA ALA A 135 -1.15 -24.71 8.84
C ALA A 135 -1.23 -23.33 9.51
N MET A 136 -2.13 -23.15 10.47
CA MET A 136 -2.28 -21.92 11.23
C MET A 136 -1.03 -21.58 12.05
N LYS A 137 -0.45 -22.56 12.75
CA LYS A 137 0.80 -22.36 13.50
C LYS A 137 1.95 -21.99 12.56
N SER A 138 2.12 -22.70 11.45
CA SER A 138 3.15 -22.41 10.44
C SER A 138 3.00 -20.99 9.87
N ALA A 139 1.77 -20.54 9.62
CA ALA A 139 1.49 -19.17 9.18
C ALA A 139 1.88 -18.13 10.24
N LEU A 140 1.57 -18.38 11.51
CA LEU A 140 1.94 -17.51 12.62
C LEU A 140 3.46 -17.43 12.82
N TYR A 141 4.18 -18.54 12.65
CA TYR A 141 5.64 -18.59 12.70
C TYR A 141 6.32 -17.96 11.49
N ALA A 142 5.64 -17.85 10.34
CA ALA A 142 6.18 -17.20 9.16
C ALA A 142 6.47 -15.71 9.39
N ARG A 143 5.85 -15.09 10.40
CA ARG A 143 5.95 -13.65 10.76
C ARG A 143 5.73 -12.70 9.58
N ASN A 144 4.95 -13.13 8.60
CA ASN A 144 4.50 -12.28 7.51
C ASN A 144 2.98 -12.14 7.57
N THR A 145 2.53 -10.89 7.63
CA THR A 145 1.13 -10.49 7.63
C THR A 145 0.39 -11.08 6.43
N ASP A 146 0.96 -10.99 5.22
CA ASP A 146 0.28 -11.38 3.99
C ASP A 146 0.05 -12.91 3.93
N VAL A 147 1.03 -13.67 4.41
CA VAL A 147 0.95 -15.13 4.52
C VAL A 147 -0.15 -15.51 5.52
N LEU A 148 -0.15 -14.90 6.70
CA LEU A 148 -1.14 -15.19 7.74
C LEU A 148 -2.56 -14.81 7.27
N MET A 149 -2.73 -13.65 6.67
CA MET A 149 -4.00 -13.21 6.08
C MET A 149 -4.51 -14.21 5.04
N SER A 150 -3.66 -14.58 4.08
CA SER A 150 -4.01 -15.56 3.04
C SER A 150 -4.44 -16.90 3.64
N THR A 151 -3.77 -17.35 4.72
CA THR A 151 -4.18 -18.59 5.39
C THR A 151 -5.52 -18.48 6.10
N ILE A 152 -5.81 -17.35 6.75
CA ILE A 152 -7.07 -17.12 7.46
C ILE A 152 -8.21 -17.03 6.48
N GLU A 153 -8.05 -16.29 5.38
CA GLU A 153 -9.06 -16.17 4.32
C GLU A 153 -9.36 -17.52 3.68
N GLU A 154 -8.34 -18.32 3.39
CA GLU A 154 -8.54 -19.66 2.82
C GLU A 154 -9.23 -20.62 3.82
N LEU A 155 -8.93 -20.50 5.12
CA LEU A 155 -9.65 -21.24 6.18
C LEU A 155 -11.10 -20.79 6.33
N LEU A 156 -11.37 -19.49 6.20
CA LEU A 156 -12.71 -18.92 6.26
C LEU A 156 -13.54 -19.37 5.04
N ARG A 157 -12.94 -19.33 3.84
CA ARG A 157 -13.57 -19.80 2.59
C ARG A 157 -13.95 -21.29 2.66
N ARG A 158 -13.14 -22.11 3.33
CA ARG A 158 -13.41 -23.54 3.55
C ARG A 158 -14.38 -23.81 4.70
N GLY A 159 -14.73 -22.80 5.50
CA GLY A 159 -15.52 -22.96 6.71
C GLY A 159 -14.80 -23.72 7.84
N THR A 160 -13.50 -23.96 7.73
CA THR A 160 -12.71 -24.80 8.66
C THR A 160 -11.96 -23.99 9.72
N LEU A 161 -12.20 -22.67 9.79
CA LEU A 161 -11.56 -21.77 10.75
C LEU A 161 -11.81 -22.21 12.20
N HIS A 162 -13.01 -22.67 12.52
CA HIS A 162 -13.35 -23.18 13.85
C HIS A 162 -12.50 -24.39 14.25
N VAL A 163 -12.22 -25.31 13.32
CA VAL A 163 -11.35 -26.47 13.55
C VAL A 163 -9.90 -26.04 13.78
N ALA A 164 -9.44 -25.04 13.01
CA ALA A 164 -8.08 -24.52 13.14
C ALA A 164 -7.83 -23.86 14.52
N LEU A 165 -8.88 -23.23 15.08
CA LEU A 165 -8.83 -22.49 16.34
C LEU A 165 -9.13 -23.36 17.57
N SER A 166 -10.03 -24.36 17.48
CA SER A 166 -10.55 -25.12 18.63
C SER A 166 -9.50 -25.85 19.50
N ASN A 167 -8.29 -26.11 18.99
CA ASN A 167 -7.24 -26.86 19.72
C ASN A 167 -5.91 -26.09 19.77
N GLN A 168 -5.99 -24.77 19.96
CA GLN A 168 -4.83 -23.90 20.06
C GLN A 168 -4.57 -23.45 21.50
N ASN A 169 -3.30 -23.32 21.83
CA ASN A 169 -2.86 -22.80 23.13
C ASN A 169 -3.25 -21.32 23.27
N ASP A 170 -3.55 -20.87 24.48
CA ASP A 170 -3.86 -19.48 24.84
C ASP A 170 -2.89 -18.46 24.22
N ARG A 171 -1.58 -18.76 24.24
CA ARG A 171 -0.56 -17.88 23.67
C ARG A 171 -0.73 -17.66 22.17
N SER A 172 -1.11 -18.71 21.44
CA SER A 172 -1.33 -18.62 19.99
C SER A 172 -2.61 -17.83 19.69
N ILE A 173 -3.67 -18.05 20.48
CA ILE A 173 -4.92 -17.30 20.36
C ILE A 173 -4.72 -15.83 20.67
N VAL A 174 -3.98 -15.48 21.71
CA VAL A 174 -3.64 -14.09 22.02
C VAL A 174 -2.89 -13.43 20.87
N GLN A 175 -1.98 -14.14 20.20
CA GLN A 175 -1.28 -13.60 19.03
C GLN A 175 -2.25 -13.36 17.86
N ILE A 176 -3.21 -14.26 17.63
CA ILE A 176 -4.24 -14.10 16.59
C ILE A 176 -5.18 -12.95 16.92
N VAL A 177 -5.64 -12.83 18.17
CA VAL A 177 -6.48 -11.72 18.65
C VAL A 177 -5.76 -10.39 18.47
N ARG A 178 -4.49 -10.28 18.90
CA ARG A 178 -3.68 -9.07 18.68
C ARG A 178 -3.52 -8.73 17.22
N PHE A 179 -3.24 -9.74 16.40
CA PHE A 179 -3.10 -9.56 14.97
C PHE A 179 -4.40 -9.06 14.35
N ALA A 180 -5.53 -9.63 14.73
CA ALA A 180 -6.84 -9.22 14.26
C ALA A 180 -7.15 -7.79 14.68
N THR A 181 -6.93 -7.42 15.95
CA THR A 181 -7.15 -6.06 16.47
C THR A 181 -6.33 -5.01 15.73
N LEU A 182 -5.10 -5.35 15.31
CA LEU A 182 -4.25 -4.46 14.51
C LEU A 182 -4.74 -4.26 13.08
N HIS A 183 -5.56 -5.18 12.54
CA HIS A 183 -5.99 -5.18 11.14
C HIS A 183 -7.48 -4.86 10.95
N VAL A 184 -8.29 -4.72 12.01
CA VAL A 184 -9.71 -4.31 11.91
C VAL A 184 -9.88 -2.95 11.23
N ASP A 185 -8.98 -2.00 11.50
CA ASP A 185 -9.05 -0.64 10.96
C ASP A 185 -8.79 -0.57 9.44
N LYS A 186 -8.30 -1.65 8.82
CA LYS A 186 -8.05 -1.71 7.38
C LYS A 186 -9.29 -2.24 6.66
N PRO A 187 -9.96 -1.43 5.82
CA PRO A 187 -11.23 -1.80 5.19
C PRO A 187 -11.15 -3.06 4.32
N GLN A 188 -9.98 -3.36 3.76
CA GLN A 188 -9.76 -4.57 2.95
C GLN A 188 -9.88 -5.88 3.76
N PHE A 189 -9.65 -5.82 5.07
CA PHE A 189 -9.54 -7.00 5.93
C PHE A 189 -10.58 -7.03 7.05
N THR A 190 -11.38 -5.97 7.19
CA THR A 190 -12.35 -5.82 8.28
C THR A 190 -13.30 -7.01 8.35
N ASP A 191 -13.87 -7.44 7.22
CA ASP A 191 -14.83 -8.56 7.16
C ASP A 191 -14.21 -9.87 7.65
N THR A 192 -13.00 -10.18 7.16
CA THR A 192 -12.25 -11.37 7.57
C THR A 192 -11.92 -11.32 9.06
N MET A 193 -11.48 -10.17 9.58
CA MET A 193 -11.13 -10.04 11.00
C MET A 193 -12.36 -10.12 11.90
N MET A 194 -13.49 -9.54 11.51
CA MET A 194 -14.76 -9.64 12.24
C MET A 194 -15.23 -11.09 12.33
N ALA A 195 -15.16 -11.85 11.23
CA ALA A 195 -15.47 -13.28 11.24
C ALA A 195 -14.53 -14.08 12.17
N VAL A 196 -13.23 -13.74 12.19
CA VAL A 196 -12.28 -14.35 13.13
C VAL A 196 -12.64 -14.03 14.58
N PHE A 197 -13.01 -12.79 14.89
CA PHE A 197 -13.43 -12.41 16.24
C PHE A 197 -14.70 -13.13 16.69
N ASP A 198 -15.68 -13.29 15.80
CA ASP A 198 -16.90 -14.03 16.09
C ASP A 198 -16.58 -15.49 16.42
N VAL A 199 -15.80 -16.18 15.57
CA VAL A 199 -15.38 -17.57 15.82
C VAL A 199 -14.57 -17.71 17.11
N ILE A 200 -13.64 -16.80 17.39
CA ILE A 200 -12.85 -16.82 18.64
C ILE A 200 -13.76 -16.61 19.86
N THR A 201 -14.69 -15.67 19.79
CA THR A 201 -15.62 -15.39 20.90
C THR A 201 -16.55 -16.58 21.15
N ASN A 202 -17.01 -17.24 20.09
CA ASN A 202 -17.87 -18.42 20.20
C ASN A 202 -17.14 -19.63 20.82
N ILE A 203 -15.87 -19.86 20.45
CA ILE A 203 -15.09 -21.00 20.97
C ILE A 203 -14.55 -20.72 22.37
N TYR A 204 -13.95 -19.55 22.57
CA TYR A 204 -13.22 -19.24 23.80
C TYR A 204 -14.03 -18.45 24.82
N GLY A 205 -15.22 -17.94 24.47
CA GLY A 205 -16.15 -17.25 25.35
C GLY A 205 -16.32 -17.85 26.74
N PRO A 206 -16.63 -19.16 26.88
CA PRO A 206 -16.79 -19.78 28.20
C PRO A 206 -15.46 -19.93 28.97
N VAL A 207 -14.33 -19.94 28.27
CA VAL A 207 -12.99 -20.18 28.84
C VAL A 207 -12.26 -18.87 29.15
N VAL A 208 -12.79 -17.71 28.75
CA VAL A 208 -12.11 -16.41 28.95
C VAL A 208 -11.78 -16.12 30.42
N SER A 209 -12.59 -16.59 31.36
CA SER A 209 -12.41 -16.34 32.79
C SER A 209 -11.19 -17.03 33.40
N THR A 210 -10.66 -18.09 32.78
CA THR A 210 -9.52 -18.85 33.33
C THR A 210 -8.19 -18.18 33.04
N SER A 211 -8.10 -17.37 31.97
CA SER A 211 -6.86 -16.79 31.47
C SER A 211 -6.94 -15.27 31.44
N SER A 212 -6.34 -14.60 32.44
CA SER A 212 -6.37 -13.15 32.57
C SER A 212 -5.75 -12.42 31.36
N PHE A 213 -4.76 -13.04 30.70
CA PHE A 213 -4.13 -12.50 29.50
C PHE A 213 -5.09 -12.47 28.31
N LEU A 214 -5.81 -13.58 28.07
CA LEU A 214 -6.77 -13.68 26.98
C LEU A 214 -7.95 -12.71 27.21
N HIS A 215 -8.44 -12.64 28.46
CA HIS A 215 -9.51 -11.70 28.84
C HIS A 215 -9.13 -10.24 28.55
N ARG A 216 -7.92 -9.82 28.93
CA ARG A 216 -7.44 -8.46 28.67
C ARG A 216 -7.41 -8.14 27.18
N GLU A 217 -6.91 -9.05 26.36
CA GLU A 217 -6.78 -8.84 24.91
C GLU A 217 -8.14 -8.82 24.21
N LEU A 218 -9.08 -9.66 24.65
CA LEU A 218 -10.45 -9.66 24.16
C LEU A 218 -11.17 -8.34 24.50
N LEU A 219 -10.96 -7.79 25.70
CA LEU A 219 -11.51 -6.49 26.08
C LEU A 219 -10.94 -5.34 25.22
N ILE A 220 -9.65 -5.38 24.91
CA ILE A 220 -9.02 -4.40 24.01
C ILE A 220 -9.62 -4.52 22.61
N ALA A 221 -9.74 -5.75 22.10
CA ALA A 221 -10.37 -6.02 20.81
C ALA A 221 -11.82 -5.51 20.76
N GLN A 222 -12.63 -5.78 21.79
CA GLN A 222 -14.02 -5.33 21.86
C GLN A 222 -14.15 -3.81 21.81
N ARG A 223 -13.32 -3.08 22.59
CA ARG A 223 -13.31 -1.61 22.54
C ARG A 223 -12.94 -1.11 21.15
N LYS A 224 -11.92 -1.71 20.54
CA LYS A 224 -11.44 -1.32 19.21
C LYS A 224 -12.48 -1.60 18.12
N ILE A 225 -13.17 -2.73 18.19
CA ILE A 225 -14.27 -3.07 17.30
C ILE A 225 -15.42 -2.05 17.47
N ALA A 226 -15.78 -1.71 18.71
CA ALA A 226 -16.80 -0.70 18.97
C ALA A 226 -16.44 0.69 18.39
N GLU A 227 -15.18 1.10 18.52
CA GLU A 227 -14.66 2.32 17.88
C GLU A 227 -14.76 2.24 16.35
N SER A 228 -14.37 1.12 15.75
CA SER A 228 -14.43 0.93 14.29
C SER A 228 -15.87 0.99 13.76
N ILE A 229 -16.83 0.36 14.45
CA ILE A 229 -18.25 0.40 14.09
C ILE A 229 -18.80 1.83 14.18
N ALA A 230 -18.39 2.59 15.20
CA ALA A 230 -18.80 3.99 15.34
C ALA A 230 -18.30 4.85 14.15
N VAL A 231 -17.07 4.61 13.69
CA VAL A 231 -16.50 5.29 12.51
C VAL A 231 -17.25 4.88 11.23
N LEU A 232 -17.53 3.59 11.04
CA LEU A 232 -18.29 3.10 9.88
C LEU A 232 -19.70 3.71 9.81
N ASN A 233 -20.39 3.80 10.94
CA ASN A 233 -21.71 4.45 11.01
C ASN A 233 -21.65 5.95 10.68
N GLN A 234 -20.55 6.63 11.03
CA GLN A 234 -20.35 8.04 10.63
C GLN A 234 -20.10 8.17 9.13
N MET A 235 -19.31 7.26 8.55
CA MET A 235 -19.06 7.22 7.12
C MET A 235 -20.35 6.96 6.33
N GLU A 236 -21.18 6.01 6.77
CA GLU A 236 -22.47 5.70 6.18
C GLU A 236 -23.39 6.94 6.16
N ARG A 237 -23.45 7.68 7.26
CA ARG A 237 -24.22 8.95 7.31
C ARG A 237 -23.69 9.99 6.33
N SER A 238 -22.36 10.14 6.22
CA SER A 238 -21.75 11.08 5.28
C SER A 238 -22.04 10.70 3.82
N MET A 239 -22.05 9.40 3.53
CA MET A 239 -22.40 8.85 2.22
C MET A 239 -23.86 9.14 1.87
N GLY A 240 -24.80 8.91 2.80
CA GLY A 240 -26.21 9.24 2.60
C GLY A 240 -26.46 10.73 2.34
N ILE A 241 -25.69 11.62 2.98
CA ILE A 241 -25.75 13.07 2.69
C ILE A 241 -25.22 13.38 1.28
N MET A 242 -24.10 12.76 0.87
CA MET A 242 -23.56 12.95 -0.48
C MET A 242 -24.54 12.43 -1.55
N GLU A 243 -25.18 11.28 -1.33
CA GLU A 243 -26.20 10.75 -2.23
C GLU A 243 -27.41 11.69 -2.34
N LEU A 244 -27.85 12.28 -1.23
CA LEU A 244 -28.92 13.28 -1.25
C LEU A 244 -28.51 14.49 -2.09
N LEU A 245 -27.28 15.00 -1.92
CA LEU A 245 -26.77 16.12 -2.71
C LEU A 245 -26.69 15.79 -4.20
N LEU A 246 -26.18 14.62 -4.57
CA LEU A 246 -26.10 14.18 -5.96
C LEU A 246 -27.49 14.06 -6.60
N ASN A 247 -28.44 13.48 -5.89
CA ASN A 247 -29.83 13.39 -6.35
C ASN A 247 -30.48 14.78 -6.47
N SER A 248 -30.13 15.72 -5.59
CA SER A 248 -30.64 17.09 -5.67
C SER A 248 -30.05 17.91 -6.83
N SER A 249 -28.81 17.62 -7.24
CA SER A 249 -28.14 18.31 -8.37
C SER A 249 -28.55 17.81 -9.75
N ASN A 250 -29.28 16.69 -9.83
CA ASN A 250 -29.78 16.10 -11.07
C ASN A 250 -31.21 16.58 -11.45
N PHE A 251 -31.72 17.62 -10.77
CA PHE A 251 -32.92 18.38 -11.13
C PHE A 251 -32.54 19.82 -11.49
#